data_AF-A0A1V6RKM1-F1
#
_entry.id   AF-A0A1V6RKM1-F1
#
_cell.length_a   1.000
_cell.length_b   1.000
_cell.length_c   1.000
_cell.angle_alpha   90.00
_cell.angle_beta   90.00
_cell.angle_gamma   90.00
#
_symmetry.space_group_name_H-M   'P 1'
#
loop_
_entity.id
_entity.type
_entity.pdbx_description
1 polymer ?
#
loop_
_entity_poly.entity_id
_entity_poly.type
_entity_poly.pdbx_seq_one_letter_code
_entity_poly.pdbx_strand_id
1 'polypeptide(L)'
;MSHSKKQEKTSDSVKSGGLTPSQTQHLVMGYLCMEKSKQVDWKKLGELCNVSTSSARTVFTKARRRLEKWEEQIAAAAAIKEVEEAGEAREAGETGEDEGDNKDSDEAVEAAHAQDAEN
;
A
#
# COMPACT_ATOMS: atom_id res chain seq x y z
N MET A 1 -29.89 -33.33 -26.08
CA MET A 1 -30.15 -31.89 -25.85
C MET A 1 -29.13 -31.42 -24.82
N SER A 2 -28.18 -30.59 -25.24
CA SER A 2 -27.06 -30.15 -24.40
C SER A 2 -27.48 -28.91 -23.60
N HIS A 3 -27.63 -29.05 -22.29
CA HIS A 3 -27.86 -27.91 -21.41
C HIS A 3 -26.51 -27.29 -21.02
N SER A 4 -26.06 -26.32 -21.82
CA SER A 4 -24.94 -25.45 -21.47
C SER A 4 -25.33 -24.61 -20.25
N LYS A 5 -24.90 -25.04 -19.06
CA LYS A 5 -25.11 -24.30 -17.82
C LYS A 5 -24.10 -23.15 -17.78
N LYS A 6 -24.52 -22.00 -18.30
CA LYS A 6 -23.81 -20.72 -18.22
C LYS A 6 -23.57 -20.43 -16.73
N GLN A 7 -22.32 -20.51 -16.28
CA GLN A 7 -21.95 -20.08 -14.94
C GLN A 7 -22.15 -18.56 -14.87
N GLU A 8 -23.20 -18.16 -14.15
CA GLU A 8 -23.44 -16.79 -13.75
C GLU A 8 -22.37 -16.42 -12.72
N LYS A 9 -21.44 -15.56 -13.14
CA LYS A 9 -20.34 -15.08 -12.30
C LYS A 9 -20.85 -13.93 -11.44
N THR A 10 -21.72 -14.25 -10.49
CA THR A 10 -22.09 -13.30 -9.45
C THR A 10 -20.98 -13.26 -8.42
N SER A 11 -20.29 -12.14 -8.31
CA SER A 11 -20.00 -11.49 -7.03
C SER A 11 -19.16 -10.26 -7.33
N ASP A 12 -19.80 -9.09 -7.24
CA ASP A 12 -19.12 -7.86 -6.85
C ASP A 12 -18.35 -8.15 -5.57
N SER A 13 -17.06 -8.46 -5.76
CA SER A 13 -16.11 -8.58 -4.68
C SER A 13 -15.94 -7.17 -4.13
N VAL A 14 -16.69 -6.84 -3.07
CA VAL A 14 -16.30 -5.80 -2.11
C VAL A 14 -14.78 -5.92 -1.99
N LYS A 15 -14.03 -4.86 -2.36
CA LYS A 15 -12.56 -4.86 -2.36
C LYS A 15 -12.10 -5.36 -1.00
N SER A 16 -11.79 -6.65 -0.89
CA SER A 16 -11.70 -7.34 0.40
C SER A 16 -10.36 -7.10 1.09
N GLY A 17 -9.74 -5.93 0.87
CA GLY A 17 -8.43 -5.58 1.41
C GLY A 17 -7.32 -6.62 1.13
N GLY A 18 -7.46 -7.45 0.09
CA GLY A 18 -6.55 -8.57 -0.17
C GLY A 18 -6.70 -9.76 0.79
N LEU A 19 -7.75 -9.80 1.60
CA LEU A 19 -8.13 -10.92 2.46
C LEU A 19 -8.99 -11.93 1.70
N THR A 20 -8.74 -13.21 1.95
CA THR A 20 -9.64 -14.28 1.51
C THR A 20 -10.88 -14.34 2.41
N PRO A 21 -11.99 -14.96 1.95
CA PRO A 21 -13.17 -15.15 2.79
C PRO A 21 -12.84 -15.87 4.11
N SER A 22 -11.99 -16.90 4.07
CA SER A 22 -11.54 -17.63 5.25
C SER A 22 -10.75 -16.75 6.22
N GLN A 23 -9.88 -15.87 5.71
CA GLN A 23 -9.14 -14.93 6.55
C GLN A 23 -10.06 -13.91 7.22
N THR A 24 -11.04 -13.40 6.49
CA THR A 24 -12.05 -12.47 7.00
C THR A 24 -12.88 -13.13 8.11
N GLN A 25 -13.32 -14.37 7.88
CA GLN A 25 -14.03 -15.16 8.89
C GLN A 25 -13.18 -15.32 10.16
N HIS A 26 -11.91 -15.73 10.03
CA HIS A 26 -11.04 -15.90 11.19
C HIS A 26 -10.82 -14.60 11.97
N LEU A 27 -10.70 -13.45 11.28
CA LEU A 27 -10.60 -12.16 11.95
C LEU A 27 -11.85 -11.85 12.78
N VAL A 28 -13.02 -11.88 12.15
CA VAL A 28 -14.30 -11.58 12.82
C VAL A 28 -14.52 -12.49 14.01
N MET A 29 -14.35 -13.81 13.83
CA MET A 29 -14.50 -14.77 14.91
C MET A 29 -13.44 -14.57 15.99
N GLY A 30 -12.21 -14.22 15.63
CA GLY A 30 -11.14 -13.93 16.58
C GLY A 30 -11.44 -12.73 17.47
N TYR A 31 -12.06 -11.67 16.94
CA TYR A 31 -12.52 -10.53 17.74
C TYR A 31 -13.66 -10.90 18.69
N LEU A 32 -14.59 -11.76 18.27
CA LEU A 32 -15.65 -12.31 19.15
C LEU A 32 -15.10 -13.25 20.24
N CYS A 33 -13.92 -13.82 20.01
CA CYS A 33 -13.19 -14.63 20.97
C CYS A 33 -12.24 -13.81 21.86
N MET A 34 -12.15 -12.49 21.69
CA MET A 34 -11.36 -11.67 22.63
C MET A 34 -12.11 -11.47 23.94
N GLU A 35 -11.44 -11.79 25.04
CA GLU A 35 -11.93 -11.45 26.38
C GLU A 35 -11.53 -10.02 26.75
N LYS A 36 -11.99 -9.53 27.92
CA LYS A 36 -11.67 -8.18 28.44
C LYS A 36 -10.17 -7.85 28.47
N SER A 37 -9.33 -8.87 28.48
CA SER A 37 -7.86 -8.80 28.48
C SER A 37 -7.23 -8.54 27.10
N LYS A 38 -8.02 -8.31 26.04
CA LYS A 38 -7.55 -8.16 24.64
C LYS A 38 -6.78 -9.39 24.11
N GLN A 39 -6.89 -10.53 24.79
CA GLN A 39 -6.32 -11.79 24.32
C GLN A 39 -7.40 -12.61 23.63
N VAL A 40 -7.06 -13.18 22.49
CA VAL A 40 -7.93 -14.10 21.75
C VAL A 40 -7.91 -15.45 22.45
N ASP A 41 -9.09 -15.98 22.80
CA ASP A 41 -9.24 -17.39 23.15
C ASP A 41 -9.06 -18.24 21.89
N TRP A 42 -7.84 -18.77 21.73
CA TRP A 42 -7.46 -19.59 20.58
C TRP A 42 -8.21 -20.92 20.53
N LYS A 43 -8.62 -21.46 21.68
CA LYS A 43 -9.35 -22.73 21.75
C LYS A 43 -10.75 -22.51 21.19
N LYS A 44 -11.45 -21.50 21.71
CA LYS A 44 -12.78 -21.11 21.23
C LYS A 44 -12.76 -20.70 19.75
N LEU A 45 -11.72 -20.01 19.29
CA LEU A 45 -11.58 -19.68 17.87
C LEU A 45 -11.42 -20.92 16.98
N GLY A 46 -10.61 -21.90 17.41
CA GLY A 46 -10.45 -23.17 16.70
C GLY A 46 -11.78 -23.93 16.57
N GLU A 47 -12.54 -23.99 17.67
CA GLU A 47 -13.87 -24.62 17.71
C GLU A 47 -14.86 -23.92 16.77
N LEU A 48 -14.94 -22.58 16.81
CA LEU A 48 -15.86 -21.81 15.97
C LEU A 48 -15.52 -21.86 14.47
N CYS A 49 -14.24 -21.95 14.13
CA CYS A 49 -13.79 -22.08 12.75
C CYS A 49 -13.66 -23.55 12.27
N ASN A 50 -13.95 -24.52 13.14
CA ASN A 50 -13.80 -25.96 12.89
C ASN A 50 -12.38 -26.34 12.39
N VAL A 51 -11.35 -25.80 13.04
CA VAL A 51 -9.93 -26.05 12.72
C VAL A 51 -9.12 -26.27 14.01
N SER A 52 -7.90 -26.77 13.88
CA SER A 52 -6.98 -26.83 15.03
C SER A 52 -6.66 -25.42 15.56
N THR A 53 -6.44 -25.32 16.87
CA THR A 53 -6.00 -24.07 17.53
C THR A 53 -4.77 -23.45 16.86
N SER A 54 -3.80 -24.27 16.45
CA SER A 54 -2.60 -23.83 15.74
C SER A 54 -2.90 -23.29 14.34
N SER A 55 -3.83 -23.90 13.61
CA SER A 55 -4.32 -23.38 12.32
C SER A 55 -5.05 -22.06 12.50
N ALA A 56 -6.01 -21.99 13.42
CA ALA A 56 -6.75 -20.77 13.74
C ALA A 56 -5.81 -19.60 14.07
N ARG A 57 -4.82 -19.83 14.93
CA ARG A 57 -3.81 -18.83 15.29
C ARG A 57 -3.02 -18.36 14.08
N THR A 58 -2.60 -19.29 13.22
CA THR A 58 -1.83 -18.98 12.00
C THR A 58 -2.64 -18.15 11.02
N VAL A 59 -3.88 -18.57 10.73
CA VAL A 59 -4.75 -17.89 9.77
C VAL A 59 -5.13 -16.51 10.29
N PHE A 60 -5.52 -16.39 11.57
CA PHE A 60 -5.82 -15.11 12.21
C PHE A 60 -4.63 -14.14 12.13
N THR A 61 -3.43 -14.59 12.51
CA THR A 61 -2.23 -13.75 12.50
C THR A 61 -1.87 -13.30 11.09
N LYS A 62 -1.96 -14.21 10.10
CA LYS A 62 -1.72 -13.86 8.69
C LYS A 62 -2.75 -12.87 8.17
N ALA A 63 -4.02 -13.06 8.50
CA ALA A 63 -5.10 -12.17 8.11
C ALA A 63 -4.89 -10.77 8.71
N ARG A 64 -4.54 -10.68 9.99
CA ARG A 64 -4.28 -9.41 10.67
C ARG A 64 -3.13 -8.64 10.02
N ARG A 65 -1.99 -9.31 9.76
CA ARG A 65 -0.84 -8.68 9.06
C ARG A 65 -1.18 -8.20 7.66
N ARG A 66 -2.05 -8.92 6.94
CA ARG A 66 -2.50 -8.47 5.61
C ARG A 66 -3.37 -7.24 5.70
N LEU A 67 -4.23 -7.16 6.71
CA LEU A 67 -5.05 -5.98 6.97
C LEU A 67 -4.18 -4.77 7.35
N GLU A 68 -3.24 -4.94 8.27
CA GLU A 68 -2.25 -3.91 8.65
C GLU A 68 -1.51 -3.38 7.41
N LYS A 69 -0.99 -4.27 6.56
CA LYS A 69 -0.31 -3.88 5.32
C LYS A 69 -1.24 -3.16 4.32
N TRP A 70 -2.50 -3.55 4.25
CA TRP A 70 -3.46 -2.90 3.37
C TRP A 70 -3.79 -1.47 3.85
N GLU A 71 -3.91 -1.26 5.17
CA GLU A 71 -4.06 0.07 5.77
C GLU A 71 -2.84 0.96 5.47
N GLU A 72 -1.61 0.43 5.61
CA GLU A 72 -0.37 1.15 5.24
C GLU A 72 -0.37 1.57 3.76
N GLN A 73 -0.82 0.69 2.86
CA GLN A 73 -0.91 1.00 1.43
C GLN A 73 -1.93 2.10 1.13
N ILE A 74 -3.07 2.09 1.82
CA ILE A 74 -4.07 3.15 1.70
C ILE A 74 -3.50 4.48 2.19
N ALA A 75 -2.85 4.48 3.35
CA ALA A 75 -2.24 5.68 3.90
C ALA A 75 -1.15 6.25 2.98
N ALA A 76 -0.30 5.40 2.42
CA ALA A 76 0.73 5.81 1.46
C ALA A 76 0.11 6.36 0.15
N ALA A 77 -0.94 5.73 -0.37
CA ALA A 77 -1.64 6.21 -1.56
C ALA A 77 -2.32 7.57 -1.32
N ALA A 78 -2.90 7.78 -0.13
CA ALA A 78 -3.47 9.06 0.25
C ALA A 78 -2.39 10.16 0.34
N ALA A 79 -1.23 9.86 0.94
CA ALA A 79 -0.14 10.83 1.04
C ALA A 79 0.41 11.27 -0.33
N ILE A 80 0.46 10.36 -1.32
CA ILE A 80 0.86 10.70 -2.69
C ILE A 80 -0.16 11.66 -3.33
N LYS A 81 -1.45 11.40 -3.16
CA LYS A 81 -2.52 12.26 -3.70
C LYS A 81 -2.48 13.68 -3.15
N GLU A 82 -2.19 13.85 -1.86
CA GLU A 82 -2.03 15.18 -1.24
C GLU A 82 -0.81 15.95 -1.78
N VAL A 83 0.27 15.24 -2.15
CA VAL A 83 1.46 15.86 -2.76
C VAL A 83 1.20 16.26 -4.22
N GLU A 84 0.48 15.44 -4.99
CA GLU A 84 0.09 15.76 -6.37
C GLU A 84 -0.87 16.95 -6.41
N GLU A 85 -1.89 17.00 -5.54
CA GLU A 85 -2.82 18.13 -5.46
C GLU A 85 -2.13 19.44 -4.99
N ALA A 86 -1.10 19.34 -4.14
CA ALA A 86 -0.29 20.50 -3.74
C ALA A 86 0.68 20.97 -4.85
N GLY A 87 1.09 20.08 -5.76
CA GLY A 87 1.90 20.39 -6.94
C GLY A 87 1.10 21.10 -8.04
N GLU A 88 -0.13 20.65 -8.29
CA GLU A 88 -1.03 21.26 -9.29
C GLU A 88 -1.47 22.69 -8.89
N ALA A 89 -1.54 23.00 -7.60
CA ALA A 89 -1.80 24.36 -7.12
C ALA A 89 -0.63 25.34 -7.32
N ARG A 90 0.59 24.85 -7.63
CA ARG A 90 1.78 25.68 -7.93
C ARG A 90 2.03 25.87 -9.42
N GLU A 91 1.48 25.02 -10.29
CA GLU A 91 1.62 25.11 -11.75
C GLU A 91 0.54 26.01 -12.41
N ALA A 92 -0.43 26.52 -11.65
CA ALA A 92 -1.44 27.45 -12.15
C ALA A 92 -0.98 28.94 -12.12
N GLY A 93 0.32 29.18 -12.01
CA GLY A 93 0.89 30.48 -11.70
C GLY A 93 2.12 30.89 -12.48
N GLU A 94 2.33 30.41 -13.71
CA GLU A 94 3.31 31.02 -14.62
C GLU A 94 3.00 30.72 -16.09
N THR A 95 1.99 31.40 -16.63
CA THR A 95 1.87 31.64 -18.08
C THR A 95 2.04 33.13 -18.31
N GLY A 96 3.20 33.51 -18.84
CA GLY A 96 3.55 34.89 -19.19
C GLY A 96 4.90 34.92 -19.89
N GLU A 97 4.84 34.84 -21.21
CA GLU A 97 5.92 34.91 -22.19
C GLU A 97 6.82 36.15 -22.01
N ASP A 98 8.14 36.03 -22.22
CA ASP A 98 8.89 37.02 -23.03
C ASP A 98 10.21 36.41 -23.52
N GLU A 99 10.35 36.36 -24.85
CA GLU A 99 11.59 36.08 -25.56
C GLU A 99 12.58 37.23 -25.35
N GLY A 100 13.81 36.92 -24.93
CA GLY A 100 14.85 37.93 -24.73
C GLY A 100 16.22 37.42 -25.12
N ASP A 101 16.46 37.37 -26.43
CA ASP A 101 17.75 37.28 -27.12
C ASP A 101 18.84 38.13 -26.43
N ASN A 102 19.98 37.53 -26.05
CA ASN A 102 21.24 38.23 -26.19
C ASN A 102 22.45 37.29 -26.33
N LYS A 103 23.34 37.75 -27.20
CA LYS A 103 24.37 37.03 -27.94
C LYS A 103 25.75 37.32 -27.35
N ASP A 104 26.63 36.32 -27.45
CA ASP A 104 28.11 36.36 -27.44
C ASP A 104 28.87 37.23 -26.41
N SER A 105 29.80 36.58 -25.70
CA SER A 105 31.21 37.03 -25.65
C SER A 105 32.14 35.93 -25.11
N ASP A 106 32.90 35.35 -26.05
CA ASP A 106 34.36 35.16 -26.04
C ASP A 106 35.09 34.65 -24.78
N GLU A 107 35.56 33.41 -24.89
CA GLU A 107 36.96 32.96 -24.79
C GLU A 107 37.94 33.69 -23.84
N ALA A 108 38.57 32.95 -22.91
CA ALA A 108 39.99 33.10 -22.57
C ALA A 108 40.52 32.01 -21.58
N VAL A 109 41.27 31.06 -22.17
CA VAL A 109 42.57 30.46 -21.73
C VAL A 109 42.80 29.86 -20.33
N GLU A 110 43.08 28.54 -20.35
CA GLU A 110 44.34 27.84 -19.94
C GLU A 110 45.21 28.40 -18.80
N ALA A 111 45.45 27.57 -17.77
CA ALA A 111 46.74 27.17 -17.17
C ALA A 111 46.49 26.57 -15.76
N ALA A 112 46.68 25.27 -15.50
CA ALA A 112 47.93 24.51 -15.29
C ALA A 112 48.44 24.45 -13.84
N HIS A 113 48.68 23.20 -13.37
CA HIS A 113 49.66 22.76 -12.34
C HIS A 113 49.36 23.08 -10.85
N ALA A 114 49.70 22.26 -9.83
CA ALA A 114 50.32 20.94 -9.70
C ALA A 114 50.31 20.49 -8.20
N GLN A 115 50.51 19.18 -7.99
CA GLN A 115 51.19 18.51 -6.85
C GLN A 115 50.53 18.52 -5.46
N ASP A 116 50.17 17.36 -4.89
CA ASP A 116 51.01 16.29 -4.28
C ASP A 116 51.29 16.56 -2.79
N ALA A 117 50.87 15.63 -1.92
CA ALA A 117 51.63 15.13 -0.76
C ALA A 117 50.77 14.17 0.07
N GLU A 118 51.21 12.92 0.07
CA GLU A 118 50.78 11.79 0.87
C GLU A 118 51.07 12.01 2.38
N ASN A 119 50.35 11.30 3.25
CA ASN A 119 50.79 10.99 4.62
C ASN A 119 50.37 9.56 4.98
#